data_AF-A0A4D9DQM7-F1
#
_entry.id   AF-A0A4D9DQM7-F1
#
_cell.length_a   1.000
_cell.length_b   1.000
_cell.length_c   1.000
_cell.angle_alpha   90.00
_cell.angle_beta   90.00
_cell.angle_gamma   90.00
#
_symmetry.space_group_name_H-M   'P 1'
#
loop_
_entity.id
_entity.type
_entity.pdbx_description
1 polymer ?
#
loop_
_entity_poly.entity_id
_entity_poly.type
_entity_poly.pdbx_seq_one_letter_code
_entity_poly.pdbx_strand_id
1 'polypeptide(L)'
;MVDPGMNKTRLQDYCAASTYILTLLLQGYKFDNQTWSNIHFHRQVAAVDVGWSLGYMLNLTNTIPLEAPNRLKGQRPDLWAAAVVTTCLTLAMILWTGLALCYQWPFATYETML
;
A
#
# COMPACT_ATOMS: atom_id res chain seq x y z
N MET A 1 4.58 -13.87 -33.38
CA MET A 1 5.90 -14.45 -33.03
C MET A 1 5.68 -15.91 -32.70
N VAL A 2 6.19 -16.82 -33.54
CA VAL A 2 6.16 -18.26 -33.28
C VAL A 2 7.52 -18.62 -32.72
N ASP A 3 7.57 -19.14 -31.49
CA ASP A 3 8.81 -19.62 -30.90
C ASP A 3 9.32 -20.85 -31.66
N PRO A 4 10.60 -20.89 -32.07
CA PRO A 4 11.16 -21.99 -32.86
C PRO A 4 11.25 -23.32 -32.08
N GLY A 5 11.04 -23.32 -30.76
CA GLY A 5 10.99 -24.52 -29.91
C GLY A 5 9.60 -25.12 -29.69
N MET A 6 8.56 -24.64 -30.39
CA MET A 6 7.18 -25.06 -30.14
C MET A 6 6.86 -26.45 -30.73
N ASN A 7 6.21 -27.31 -29.94
CA ASN A 7 5.76 -28.63 -30.39
C ASN A 7 4.71 -28.50 -31.53
N LYS A 8 4.91 -29.27 -32.61
CA LYS A 8 4.06 -29.25 -33.82
C LYS A 8 2.58 -29.53 -33.54
N THR A 9 2.26 -30.40 -32.59
CA THR A 9 0.86 -30.69 -32.21
C THR A 9 0.20 -29.45 -31.60
N ARG A 10 0.89 -28.79 -30.66
CA ARG A 10 0.39 -27.53 -30.08
C ARG A 10 0.20 -26.46 -31.15
N LEU A 11 1.14 -26.38 -32.11
CA LEU A 11 1.09 -25.42 -33.21
C LEU A 11 -0.19 -25.55 -34.05
N GLN A 12 -0.62 -26.79 -34.32
CA GLN A 12 -1.84 -27.08 -35.08
C GLN A 12 -3.10 -26.65 -34.33
N ASP A 13 -3.12 -26.80 -33.02
CA ASP A 13 -4.29 -26.45 -32.19
C ASP A 13 -4.48 -24.95 -31.99
N TYR A 14 -3.46 -24.12 -32.21
CA TYR A 14 -3.55 -22.67 -31.96
C TYR A 14 -4.66 -21.99 -32.75
N CYS A 15 -4.89 -22.39 -34.00
CA CYS A 15 -5.93 -21.76 -34.83
C CYS A 15 -7.33 -22.01 -34.23
N ALA A 16 -7.63 -23.27 -33.90
CA ALA A 16 -8.90 -23.64 -33.30
C ALA A 16 -9.06 -23.03 -31.90
N ALA A 17 -8.04 -23.12 -31.06
CA ALA A 17 -8.07 -22.58 -29.70
C ALA A 17 -8.22 -21.04 -29.67
N SER A 18 -7.51 -20.33 -30.54
CA SER A 18 -7.58 -18.86 -30.59
C SER A 18 -8.95 -18.39 -31.09
N THR A 19 -9.48 -19.05 -32.12
CA THR A 19 -10.83 -18.76 -32.63
C THR A 19 -11.88 -19.02 -31.55
N TYR A 20 -11.77 -20.16 -30.85
CA TYR A 20 -12.65 -20.49 -29.74
C TYR A 20 -12.63 -19.45 -28.63
N ILE A 21 -11.43 -19.04 -28.17
CA ILE A 21 -11.28 -18.00 -27.14
C ILE A 21 -11.86 -16.67 -27.61
N LEU A 22 -11.60 -16.26 -28.85
CA LEU A 22 -12.11 -15.01 -29.41
C LEU A 22 -13.64 -15.01 -29.47
N THR A 23 -14.23 -16.10 -29.98
CA THR A 23 -15.69 -16.28 -30.02
C THR A 23 -16.28 -16.24 -28.62
N LEU A 24 -15.64 -16.90 -27.65
CA LEU A 24 -16.10 -16.94 -26.27
C LEU A 24 -16.04 -15.56 -25.61
N LEU A 25 -15.01 -14.76 -25.87
CA LEU A 25 -14.91 -13.38 -25.37
C LEU A 25 -15.93 -12.45 -26.01
N LEU A 26 -16.07 -12.46 -27.34
CA LEU A 26 -16.94 -11.53 -28.07
C LEU A 26 -18.41 -11.93 -28.02
N GLN A 27 -18.74 -13.20 -28.21
CA GLN A 27 -20.13 -13.68 -28.27
C GLN A 27 -20.65 -14.20 -26.94
N GLY A 28 -19.78 -14.88 -26.16
CA GLY A 28 -20.15 -15.44 -24.85
C GLY A 28 -20.19 -14.36 -23.77
N TYR A 29 -19.03 -13.75 -23.50
CA TYR A 29 -18.89 -12.71 -22.48
C TYR A 29 -19.29 -11.30 -22.96
N LYS A 30 -19.56 -11.13 -24.26
CA LYS A 30 -20.05 -9.89 -24.86
C LYS A 30 -19.08 -8.71 -24.69
N PHE A 31 -17.77 -8.99 -24.71
CA PHE A 31 -16.78 -7.92 -24.83
C PHE A 31 -16.94 -7.22 -26.17
N ASP A 32 -16.87 -5.90 -26.14
CA ASP A 32 -16.96 -5.01 -27.29
C ASP A 32 -15.67 -4.19 -27.46
N ASN A 33 -15.63 -3.31 -28.46
CA ASN A 33 -14.42 -2.54 -28.75
C ASN A 33 -14.03 -1.56 -27.62
N GLN A 34 -14.98 -1.17 -26.75
CA GLN A 34 -14.72 -0.27 -25.62
C GLN A 34 -14.20 -1.03 -24.41
N THR A 35 -14.68 -2.25 -24.18
CA THR A 35 -14.33 -3.09 -23.03
C THR A 35 -13.12 -4.01 -23.28
N TRP A 36 -12.77 -4.25 -24.55
CA TRP A 36 -11.64 -5.10 -24.94
C TRP A 36 -10.30 -4.67 -24.30
N SER A 37 -10.07 -3.36 -24.16
CA SER A 37 -8.86 -2.81 -23.56
C SER A 37 -8.67 -3.16 -22.07
N ASN A 38 -9.74 -3.59 -21.39
CA ASN A 38 -9.70 -3.98 -19.98
C ASN A 38 -9.28 -5.45 -19.76
N ILE A 39 -9.09 -6.22 -20.83
CA ILE A 39 -8.67 -7.62 -20.74
C ILE A 39 -7.15 -7.71 -20.65
N HIS A 40 -6.67 -8.31 -19.57
CA HIS A 40 -5.24 -8.44 -19.29
C HIS A 40 -4.83 -9.91 -19.20
N PHE A 41 -4.13 -10.43 -20.21
CA PHE A 41 -3.64 -11.81 -20.22
C PHE A 41 -2.33 -11.94 -19.43
N HIS A 42 -2.42 -12.45 -18.20
CA HIS A 42 -1.26 -12.70 -17.33
C HIS A 42 -1.24 -14.15 -16.88
N ARG A 43 -0.08 -14.79 -16.95
CA ARG A 43 0.13 -16.12 -16.36
C ARG A 43 0.53 -16.04 -14.89
N GLN A 44 1.31 -15.02 -14.53
CA GLN A 44 1.87 -14.85 -13.18
C GLN A 44 1.72 -13.41 -12.71
N VAL A 45 1.52 -13.26 -11.39
CA VAL A 45 1.54 -11.97 -10.68
C VAL A 45 2.40 -12.16 -9.44
N ALA A 46 3.36 -11.25 -9.20
CA ALA A 46 4.28 -11.34 -8.07
C ALA A 46 4.98 -12.71 -7.93
N ALA A 47 5.41 -13.30 -9.06
CA ALA A 47 6.04 -14.62 -9.17
C ALA A 47 5.16 -15.82 -8.75
N VAL A 48 3.85 -15.62 -8.62
CA VAL A 48 2.88 -16.69 -8.35
C VAL A 48 1.98 -16.88 -9.57
N ASP A 49 1.74 -18.13 -9.97
CA ASP A 49 0.81 -18.46 -11.06
C ASP A 49 -0.62 -18.03 -10.68
N VAL A 50 -1.28 -17.32 -11.59
CA VAL A 50 -2.66 -16.86 -11.40
C VAL A 50 -3.59 -18.06 -11.54
N GLY A 51 -4.33 -18.35 -10.47
CA GLY A 51 -5.28 -19.46 -10.46
C GLY A 51 -6.06 -19.58 -9.14
N TRP A 52 -7.05 -20.47 -9.13
CA TRP A 52 -7.91 -20.73 -7.97
C TRP A 52 -7.16 -21.40 -6.81
N SER A 53 -6.02 -22.04 -7.07
CA SER A 53 -5.25 -22.77 -6.06
C SER A 53 -4.81 -21.90 -4.89
N LEU A 54 -4.35 -20.67 -5.16
CA LEU A 54 -3.93 -19.74 -4.10
C LEU A 54 -5.12 -19.30 -3.24
N GLY A 55 -6.23 -18.90 -3.87
CA GLY A 55 -7.45 -18.53 -3.15
C GLY A 55 -8.03 -19.69 -2.32
N TYR A 56 -7.94 -20.91 -2.85
CA TYR A 56 -8.34 -22.12 -2.13
C TYR A 56 -7.49 -22.35 -0.88
N MET A 57 -6.16 -22.24 -0.99
CA MET A 57 -5.25 -22.35 0.15
C MET A 57 -5.55 -21.28 1.21
N LEU A 58 -5.77 -20.03 0.79
CA LEU A 58 -6.09 -18.92 1.69
C LEU A 58 -7.42 -19.09 2.43
N ASN A 59 -8.43 -19.67 1.76
CA ASN A 59 -9.72 -19.99 2.37
C ASN A 59 -9.57 -21.07 3.44
N LEU A 60 -8.78 -22.12 3.17
CA LEU A 60 -8.50 -23.18 4.14
C LEU A 60 -7.72 -22.69 5.37
N THR A 61 -6.81 -21.74 5.18
CA THR A 61 -6.00 -21.19 6.29
C THR A 61 -6.69 -20.05 7.03
N ASN A 62 -7.88 -19.60 6.59
CA ASN A 62 -8.58 -18.43 7.12
C ASN A 62 -7.67 -17.19 7.29
N THR A 63 -6.74 -17.03 6.36
CA THR A 63 -5.70 -15.98 6.40
C THR A 63 -6.14 -14.68 5.74
N ILE A 64 -7.28 -14.67 5.06
CA ILE A 64 -7.90 -13.43 4.55
C ILE A 64 -8.78 -12.89 5.68
N PRO A 65 -8.41 -11.77 6.31
CA PRO A 65 -9.20 -11.21 7.39
C PRO A 65 -10.56 -10.74 6.83
N LEU A 66 -11.64 -11.23 7.43
CA LEU A 66 -13.02 -10.86 7.09
C LEU A 66 -13.36 -9.40 7.44
N GLU A 67 -12.58 -8.84 8.36
CA GLU A 67 -12.68 -7.47 8.81
C GLU A 67 -11.44 -6.73 8.31
N ALA A 68 -11.61 -5.47 7.87
CA ALA A 68 -10.45 -4.61 7.68
C ALA A 68 -9.62 -4.69 8.97
N PRO A 69 -8.29 -4.94 8.90
CA PRO A 69 -7.49 -4.99 10.11
C PRO A 69 -7.82 -3.73 10.86
N ASN A 70 -8.34 -3.87 12.09
CA ASN A 70 -8.64 -2.74 12.96
C ASN A 70 -7.49 -1.80 12.74
N ARG A 71 -7.74 -0.62 12.15
CA ARG A 71 -6.68 0.36 11.93
C ARG A 71 -6.08 0.51 13.30
N LEU A 72 -4.98 -0.16 13.55
CA LEU A 72 -4.21 0.00 14.75
C LEU A 72 -3.89 1.47 14.63
N LYS A 73 -4.63 2.30 15.39
CA LYS A 73 -4.19 3.64 15.71
C LYS A 73 -2.77 3.37 16.16
N GLY A 74 -1.80 3.68 15.29
CA GLY A 74 -0.42 3.25 15.43
C GLY A 74 0.22 3.77 16.71
N GLN A 75 -0.50 4.61 17.44
CA GLN A 75 -0.22 4.96 18.82
C GLN A 75 -1.30 4.41 19.74
N ARG A 76 -0.87 3.60 20.71
CA ARG A 76 -1.64 3.41 21.93
C ARG A 76 -1.98 4.80 22.48
N PRO A 77 -3.23 5.08 22.86
CA PRO A 77 -3.66 6.40 23.31
C PRO A 77 -2.80 6.94 24.45
N ASP A 78 -2.29 6.04 25.30
CA ASP A 78 -1.37 6.33 26.41
C ASP A 78 -0.01 6.92 25.94
N LEU A 79 0.58 6.36 24.89
CA LEU A 79 1.85 6.84 24.33
C LEU A 79 1.71 8.20 23.66
N TRP A 80 0.56 8.46 23.01
CA TRP A 80 0.28 9.76 22.41
C TRP A 80 0.03 10.82 23.48
N ALA A 81 -0.71 10.48 24.54
CA ALA A 81 -0.92 11.38 25.67
C ALA A 81 0.41 11.77 26.34
N ALA A 82 1.28 10.78 26.60
CA ALA A 82 2.61 11.04 27.15
C ALA A 82 3.44 11.97 26.25
N ALA A 83 3.47 11.73 24.94
CA ALA A 83 4.21 12.56 23.99
C ALA A 83 3.71 14.02 23.94
N VAL A 84 2.39 14.23 23.99
CA VAL A 84 1.79 15.56 24.04
C VAL A 84 2.18 16.28 25.33
N VAL A 85 2.04 15.61 26.48
CA VAL A 85 2.38 16.18 27.79
C VAL A 85 3.86 16.55 27.86
N THR A 86 4.76 15.66 27.42
CA THR A 86 6.21 15.95 27.41
C THR A 86 6.54 17.14 26.52
N THR A 87 5.85 17.30 25.38
CA THR A 87 6.05 18.44 24.48
C THR A 87 5.57 19.74 25.10
N CYS A 88 4.43 19.75 25.80
CA CYS A 88 3.94 20.94 26.49
C CYS A 88 4.89 21.38 27.62
N LEU A 89 5.43 20.43 28.39
CA LEU A 89 6.34 20.71 29.50
C LEU A 89 7.66 21.33 29.01
N THR A 90 8.24 20.81 27.92
CA THR A 90 9.48 21.37 27.38
C THR A 90 9.29 22.80 26.87
N LEU A 91 8.17 23.10 26.20
CA LEU A 91 7.84 24.46 25.75
C LEU A 91 7.66 25.42 26.93
N ALA A 92 7.00 25.00 28.00
CA ALA A 92 6.83 25.83 29.20
C ALA A 92 8.18 26.16 29.85
N MET A 93 9.10 25.19 29.95
CA MET A 93 10.44 25.41 30.47
C MET A 93 11.27 26.34 29.59
N ILE A 94 11.17 26.22 28.27
CA ILE A 94 11.86 27.11 27.31
C ILE A 94 11.34 28.55 27.45
N LEU A 95 10.02 28.74 27.57
CA LEU A 95 9.45 30.07 27.78
C LEU A 95 9.88 30.66 29.13
N TRP A 96 9.90 29.85 30.19
CA TRP A 96 10.28 30.30 31.52
C TRP A 96 11.77 30.71 31.59
N THR A 97 12.65 29.88 31.03
CA THR A 97 14.09 30.20 30.93
C THR A 97 14.35 31.40 30.02
N GLY A 98 13.63 31.54 28.90
CA GLY A 98 13.71 32.71 28.02
C GLY A 98 13.27 34.01 28.71
N LEU A 99 12.19 33.97 29.49
CA LEU A 99 11.75 35.10 30.31
C LEU A 99 12.76 35.42 31.41
N ALA A 100 13.27 34.41 32.13
CA ALA A 100 14.26 34.61 33.19
C ALA A 100 15.56 35.23 32.65
N LEU A 101 16.05 34.77 31.49
CA LEU A 101 17.17 35.40 30.80
C LEU A 101 16.83 36.83 30.39
N CYS A 102 15.63 37.09 29.87
CA CYS A 102 15.16 38.43 29.53
C CYS A 102 15.02 39.34 30.76
N TYR A 103 14.82 38.79 31.97
CA TYR A 103 14.84 39.55 33.23
C TYR A 103 16.25 39.77 33.76
N GLN A 104 17.17 38.82 33.57
CA GLN A 104 18.57 38.95 33.97
C GLN A 104 19.40 39.82 33.01
N TRP A 105 19.03 39.90 31.74
CA TRP A 105 19.65 40.79 30.73
C TRP A 105 19.59 42.28 31.09
N PRO A 106 18.44 42.89 31.43
CA PRO A 106 18.38 44.28 31.88
C PRO A 106 19.10 44.46 33.21
N PHE A 107 19.20 43.38 34.01
CA PHE A 107 19.93 43.39 35.27
C PHE A 107 21.46 43.46 35.06
N ALA A 108 22.00 42.67 34.14
CA ALA A 108 23.43 42.67 33.83
C ALA A 108 23.91 43.95 33.13
N THR A 109 23.06 44.60 32.31
CA THR A 109 23.45 45.81 31.57
C THR A 109 23.56 47.06 32.44
N TYR A 110 22.89 47.14 33.59
CA TYR A 110 22.96 48.33 34.45
C TYR A 110 24.27 48.38 35.27
N GLU A 111 24.88 47.25 35.63
CA GLU A 111 26.16 47.25 36.36
C GLU A 111 27.36 47.57 35.47
N THR A 112 27.24 47.36 34.15
CA THR A 112 28.31 47.71 33.19
C THR A 112 28.30 49.18 32.75
N MET A 113 27.38 50.00 33.27
CA MET A 113 27.26 51.44 32.94
C MET A 113 27.51 52.38 34.14
N LEU A 114 28.04 51.86 35.25
CA LEU A 114 28.57 52.62 36.40
C LEU A 114 30.07 52.37 36.54
#